data_AF-A0A367J9Y0-F1
#
_entry.id   AF-A0A367J9Y0-F1
#
_cell.length_a   1.000
_cell.length_b   1.000
_cell.length_c   1.000
_cell.angle_alpha   90.00
_cell.angle_beta   90.00
_cell.angle_gamma   90.00
#
_symmetry.space_group_name_H-M   'P 1'
#
loop_
_entity.id
_entity.type
_entity.pdbx_description
1 polymer ?
#
loop_
_entity_poly.entity_id
_entity_poly.type
_entity_poly.pdbx_seq_one_letter_code
_entity_poly.pdbx_strand_id
1 'polypeptide(L)'
;MFTLLFLILVICAQLLMAQKSEPVICDCGFIDENDQIWHNVWYADYRRYKHISRNDAYYQLMDYTVPPKQNDTLARVFSPQNIKMDAHGLSLRVKGQENKYTSAAIGTRRSDILYGTFRARMKTSQVPGTVAAFFYYRNTTSEIDIETLSKLRNPAQAYFAIQPQIYNPDGSASPQTHHKYPMSFDPTQEYHEYRFDWMPGLVKFYIDGLFVRDMMINVPETPGRIMINHWTDGNPNFSGGPPEEDADLIVSHLNMFFNSSEQVEPPSCQKAKEPCKVQDIMSNNLLPGTALSSASITSYNQFFYLFLLALFTQF
;
A
#
# COMPACT_ATOMS: atom_id res chain seq x y z
N MET A 1 -4.66 7.25 -56.61
CA MET A 1 -5.39 6.27 -55.77
C MET A 1 -4.48 5.19 -55.18
N PHE A 2 -3.57 4.59 -55.97
CA PHE A 2 -2.59 3.59 -55.49
C PHE A 2 -1.54 4.12 -54.50
N THR A 3 -1.08 5.37 -54.64
CA THR A 3 -0.09 5.99 -53.76
C THR A 3 -0.63 6.34 -52.37
N LEU A 4 -1.92 6.64 -52.25
CA LEU A 4 -2.57 6.93 -50.97
C LEU A 4 -2.83 5.65 -50.17
N LEU A 5 -3.18 4.55 -50.85
CA LEU A 5 -3.33 3.23 -50.22
C LEU A 5 -2.00 2.71 -49.64
N PHE A 6 -0.88 2.91 -50.36
CA PHE A 6 0.43 2.47 -49.90
C PHE A 6 0.92 3.26 -48.68
N LEU A 7 0.65 4.58 -48.63
CA LEU A 7 0.97 5.43 -47.49
C LEU A 7 0.15 5.05 -46.24
N ILE A 8 -1.14 4.73 -46.42
CA ILE A 8 -2.02 4.26 -45.34
C ILE A 8 -1.58 2.88 -44.82
N LEU A 9 -1.16 1.96 -45.70
CA LEU A 9 -0.62 0.64 -45.31
C LEU A 9 0.70 0.75 -44.52
N VAL A 10 1.58 1.69 -44.89
CA VAL A 10 2.85 1.93 -44.18
C VAL A 10 2.61 2.59 -42.81
N ILE A 11 1.70 3.56 -42.74
CA ILE A 11 1.30 4.21 -41.47
C ILE A 11 0.57 3.21 -40.55
N CYS A 12 -0.29 2.36 -41.11
CA CYS A 12 -0.99 1.31 -40.36
C CYS A 12 -0.01 0.22 -39.89
N ALA A 13 1.00 -0.15 -40.68
CA ALA A 13 2.06 -1.06 -40.26
C ALA A 13 2.97 -0.48 -39.17
N GLN A 14 3.18 0.85 -39.15
CA GLN A 14 3.91 1.55 -38.09
C GLN A 14 3.07 1.68 -36.79
N LEU A 15 1.75 1.85 -36.91
CA LEU A 15 0.81 1.84 -35.77
C LEU A 15 0.52 0.41 -35.24
N LEU A 16 0.69 -0.63 -36.05
CA LEU A 16 0.59 -2.04 -35.66
C LEU A 16 1.82 -2.56 -34.90
N MET A 17 2.90 -1.79 -34.86
CA MET A 17 4.04 -2.03 -33.98
C MET A 17 3.81 -1.29 -32.65
N ALA A 18 2.67 -1.54 -31.99
CA ALA A 18 2.66 -1.47 -30.53
C ALA A 18 3.61 -2.58 -30.08
N GLN A 19 4.90 -2.23 -30.00
CA GLN A 19 5.98 -3.09 -29.56
C GLN A 19 5.48 -3.69 -28.24
N LYS A 20 5.10 -4.96 -28.28
CA LYS A 20 4.89 -5.78 -27.08
C LYS A 20 6.26 -5.77 -26.42
N SER A 21 6.53 -4.77 -25.59
CA SER A 21 7.75 -4.69 -24.83
C SER A 21 7.77 -5.97 -24.01
N GLU A 22 8.72 -6.85 -24.29
CA GLU A 22 8.94 -8.03 -23.47
C GLU A 22 9.04 -7.58 -21.99
N PRO A 23 8.47 -8.34 -21.05
CA PRO A 23 8.54 -7.97 -19.64
C PRO A 23 9.99 -7.77 -19.24
N VAL A 24 10.32 -6.57 -18.76
CA VAL A 24 11.68 -6.26 -18.32
C VAL A 24 12.00 -7.11 -17.09
N ILE A 25 13.15 -7.75 -17.14
CA ILE A 25 13.63 -8.62 -16.08
C ILE A 25 14.46 -7.76 -15.13
N CYS A 26 13.99 -7.64 -13.89
CA CYS A 26 14.63 -6.84 -12.84
C CYS A 26 15.45 -7.73 -11.89
N ASP A 27 16.25 -8.63 -12.44
CA ASP A 27 17.04 -9.59 -11.66
C ASP A 27 18.30 -8.98 -11.03
N CYS A 28 18.69 -7.77 -11.44
CA CYS A 28 19.66 -6.91 -10.74
C CYS A 28 19.09 -6.16 -9.53
N GLY A 29 17.80 -6.35 -9.21
CA GLY A 29 17.12 -5.61 -8.16
C GLY A 29 16.49 -4.30 -8.63
N PHE A 30 16.16 -3.46 -7.66
CA PHE A 30 15.34 -2.27 -7.81
C PHE A 30 16.02 -1.08 -7.14
N ILE A 31 16.42 -0.09 -7.93
CA ILE A 31 17.04 1.13 -7.42
C ILE A 31 15.98 2.20 -7.17
N ASP A 32 15.93 2.72 -5.95
CA ASP A 32 15.00 3.78 -5.55
C ASP A 32 15.55 5.19 -5.79
N GLU A 33 14.76 6.20 -5.50
CA GLU A 33 15.14 7.61 -5.70
C GLU A 33 16.22 8.12 -4.73
N ASN A 34 16.62 7.31 -3.76
CA ASN A 34 17.70 7.59 -2.80
C ASN A 34 18.94 6.71 -3.08
N ASP A 35 19.05 6.18 -4.31
CA ASP A 35 20.13 5.29 -4.78
C ASP A 35 20.28 4.00 -3.94
N GLN A 36 19.23 3.58 -3.23
CA GLN A 36 19.23 2.30 -2.53
C GLN A 36 18.78 1.18 -3.46
N ILE A 37 19.47 0.04 -3.40
CA ILE A 37 19.14 -1.14 -4.19
C ILE A 37 18.44 -2.18 -3.30
N TRP A 38 17.27 -2.59 -3.76
CA TRP A 38 16.42 -3.60 -3.12
C TRP A 38 16.32 -4.84 -4.01
N HIS A 39 16.21 -6.02 -3.41
CA HIS A 39 16.27 -7.28 -4.19
C HIS A 39 14.95 -8.02 -4.30
N ASN A 40 13.96 -7.63 -3.49
CA ASN A 40 12.61 -8.18 -3.53
C ASN A 40 11.63 -7.07 -3.91
N VAL A 41 10.55 -7.44 -4.58
CA VAL A 41 9.42 -6.56 -4.84
C VAL A 41 8.12 -7.24 -4.46
N TRP A 42 7.25 -6.47 -3.82
CA TRP A 42 5.83 -6.74 -3.71
C TRP A 42 5.11 -5.67 -4.52
N TYR A 43 4.44 -6.08 -5.60
CA TYR A 43 3.68 -5.18 -6.44
C TYR A 43 2.22 -5.61 -6.44
N ALA A 44 1.34 -4.80 -5.85
CA ALA A 44 -0.08 -5.08 -5.79
C ALA A 44 -0.87 -3.87 -6.28
N ASP A 45 -1.53 -4.02 -7.43
CA ASP A 45 -2.61 -3.12 -7.88
C ASP A 45 -3.95 -3.78 -7.54
N TYR A 46 -4.51 -3.44 -6.38
CA TYR A 46 -5.71 -4.06 -5.85
C TYR A 46 -6.96 -3.87 -6.72
N ARG A 47 -6.97 -2.87 -7.60
CA ARG A 47 -8.07 -2.63 -8.55
C ARG A 47 -8.19 -3.75 -9.59
N ARG A 48 -7.14 -4.57 -9.73
CA ARG A 48 -7.09 -5.73 -10.64
C ARG A 48 -7.45 -7.05 -9.96
N TYR A 49 -7.59 -7.05 -8.64
CA TYR A 49 -7.86 -8.27 -7.87
C TYR A 49 -9.37 -8.51 -7.83
N LYS A 50 -9.77 -9.78 -8.02
CA LYS A 50 -11.19 -10.17 -7.88
C LYS A 50 -11.57 -10.43 -6.44
N HIS A 51 -10.69 -11.06 -5.68
CA HIS A 51 -10.87 -11.38 -4.27
C HIS A 51 -9.51 -11.71 -3.62
N ILE A 52 -9.44 -11.58 -2.29
CA ILE A 52 -8.37 -12.15 -1.46
C ILE A 52 -9.07 -13.07 -0.47
N SER A 53 -8.73 -14.36 -0.49
CA SER A 53 -9.37 -15.35 0.37
C SER A 53 -8.62 -15.54 1.69
N ARG A 54 -9.26 -16.18 2.68
CA ARG A 54 -8.56 -16.57 3.93
C ARG A 54 -7.38 -17.52 3.70
N ASN A 55 -7.43 -18.30 2.61
CA ASN A 55 -6.38 -19.25 2.21
C ASN A 55 -5.44 -18.68 1.14
N ASP A 56 -5.46 -17.36 0.92
CA ASP A 56 -4.56 -16.71 -0.02
C ASP A 56 -3.09 -17.00 0.34
N ALA A 57 -2.26 -17.30 -0.66
CA ALA A 57 -0.87 -17.71 -0.44
C ALA A 57 0.04 -16.55 0.02
N TYR A 58 -0.38 -15.31 -0.19
CA TYR A 58 0.41 -14.11 0.05
C TYR A 58 -0.15 -13.29 1.20
N TYR A 59 -1.46 -13.26 1.36
CA TYR A 59 -2.12 -12.42 2.36
C TYR A 59 -2.67 -13.21 3.55
N GLN A 60 -2.57 -12.61 4.72
CA GLN A 60 -3.25 -13.03 5.93
C GLN A 60 -4.37 -12.03 6.23
N LEU A 61 -5.61 -12.52 6.20
CA LEU A 61 -6.77 -11.76 6.68
C LEU A 61 -6.89 -11.97 8.19
N MET A 62 -6.90 -10.88 8.94
CA MET A 62 -6.86 -10.94 10.40
C MET A 62 -8.25 -11.22 10.98
N ASP A 63 -8.30 -12.17 11.90
CA ASP A 63 -9.51 -12.63 12.59
C ASP A 63 -9.20 -12.81 14.07
N TYR A 64 -9.14 -11.70 14.79
CA TYR A 64 -8.83 -11.68 16.23
C TYR A 64 -9.38 -10.40 16.87
N THR A 65 -9.45 -10.42 18.20
CA THR A 65 -9.87 -9.28 19.00
C THR A 65 -8.69 -8.77 19.82
N VAL A 66 -8.43 -7.47 19.74
CA VAL A 66 -7.57 -6.78 20.70
C VAL A 66 -8.45 -6.21 21.81
N PRO A 67 -8.19 -6.53 23.09
CA PRO A 67 -8.99 -6.03 24.20
C PRO A 67 -8.92 -4.50 24.31
N PRO A 68 -9.91 -3.86 24.96
CA PRO A 68 -9.88 -2.44 25.25
C PRO A 68 -8.59 -2.03 25.96
N LYS A 69 -8.03 -0.88 25.59
CA LYS A 69 -6.85 -0.32 26.27
C LYS A 69 -7.22 0.29 27.62
N GLN A 70 -8.45 0.79 27.74
CA GLN A 70 -9.02 1.44 28.92
C GLN A 70 -10.47 0.97 29.11
N ASN A 71 -11.01 1.11 30.34
CA ASN A 71 -12.35 0.62 30.71
C ASN A 71 -13.50 1.23 29.88
N ASP A 72 -13.30 2.43 29.36
CA ASP A 72 -14.25 3.22 28.57
C ASP A 72 -14.01 3.12 27.04
N THR A 73 -13.03 2.29 26.63
CA THR A 73 -12.75 2.03 25.21
C THR A 73 -13.36 0.72 24.74
N LEU A 74 -13.52 0.59 23.43
CA LEU A 74 -14.04 -0.60 22.76
C LEU A 74 -12.90 -1.55 22.38
N ALA A 75 -13.21 -2.85 22.36
CA ALA A 75 -12.31 -3.84 21.81
C ALA A 75 -12.20 -3.66 20.28
N ARG A 76 -11.00 -3.85 19.72
CA ARG A 76 -10.80 -3.84 18.27
C ARG A 76 -11.03 -5.25 17.74
N VAL A 77 -12.21 -5.48 17.18
CA VAL A 77 -12.61 -6.80 16.62
C VAL A 77 -12.30 -6.82 15.13
N PHE A 78 -11.22 -7.47 14.72
CA PHE A 78 -10.85 -7.59 13.30
C PHE A 78 -11.56 -8.78 12.66
N SER A 79 -12.28 -8.52 11.57
CA SER A 79 -13.11 -9.51 10.89
C SER A 79 -12.82 -9.51 9.39
N PRO A 80 -12.45 -10.66 8.79
CA PRO A 80 -12.25 -10.77 7.34
C PRO A 80 -13.49 -10.49 6.51
N GLN A 81 -14.69 -10.55 7.10
CA GLN A 81 -15.95 -10.20 6.44
C GLN A 81 -16.06 -8.69 6.15
N ASN A 82 -15.20 -7.88 6.74
CA ASN A 82 -15.11 -6.45 6.49
C ASN A 82 -14.06 -6.09 5.41
N ILE A 83 -13.54 -7.10 4.71
CA ILE A 83 -12.59 -6.92 3.61
C ILE A 83 -13.31 -7.19 2.30
N LYS A 84 -13.28 -6.22 1.38
CA LYS A 84 -13.89 -6.35 0.05
C LYS A 84 -12.93 -5.86 -1.03
N MET A 85 -13.10 -6.39 -2.24
CA MET A 85 -12.40 -5.91 -3.43
C MET A 85 -13.43 -5.35 -4.40
N ASP A 86 -13.13 -4.22 -5.01
CA ASP A 86 -13.90 -3.68 -6.14
C ASP A 86 -12.98 -2.94 -7.13
N ALA A 87 -13.58 -2.22 -8.08
CA ALA A 87 -12.83 -1.46 -9.09
C ALA A 87 -11.98 -0.32 -8.50
N HIS A 88 -12.27 0.12 -7.27
CA HIS A 88 -11.53 1.14 -6.52
C HIS A 88 -10.37 0.53 -5.71
N GLY A 89 -10.41 -0.76 -5.41
CA GLY A 89 -9.31 -1.52 -4.81
C GLY A 89 -9.75 -2.35 -3.62
N LEU A 90 -8.85 -2.47 -2.64
CA LEU A 90 -9.08 -3.17 -1.38
C LEU A 90 -9.79 -2.24 -0.40
N SER A 91 -11.03 -2.57 -0.02
CA SER A 91 -11.79 -1.88 1.02
C SER A 91 -11.62 -2.58 2.36
N LEU A 92 -11.17 -1.84 3.37
CA LEU A 92 -11.14 -2.24 4.77
C LEU A 92 -12.21 -1.46 5.54
N ARG A 93 -13.31 -2.14 5.90
CA ARG A 93 -14.47 -1.51 6.51
C ARG A 93 -14.45 -1.55 8.04
N VAL A 94 -14.81 -0.43 8.66
CA VAL A 94 -15.30 -0.38 10.04
C VAL A 94 -16.81 -0.20 9.99
N LYS A 95 -17.55 -1.01 10.76
CA LYS A 95 -19.01 -0.93 10.84
C LYS A 95 -19.54 -1.27 12.22
N GLY A 96 -20.65 -0.64 12.58
CA GLY A 96 -21.40 -0.91 13.80
C GLY A 96 -22.63 -1.78 13.55
N GLN A 97 -22.91 -2.72 14.45
CA GLN A 97 -24.17 -3.44 14.52
C GLN A 97 -24.55 -3.62 16.00
N GLU A 98 -25.68 -3.05 16.43
CA GLU A 98 -26.21 -3.21 17.81
C GLU A 98 -25.17 -2.94 18.91
N ASN A 99 -24.46 -1.81 18.82
CA ASN A 99 -23.35 -1.40 19.72
C ASN A 99 -22.11 -2.32 19.71
N LYS A 100 -21.98 -3.21 18.72
CA LYS A 100 -20.76 -3.96 18.44
C LYS A 100 -20.10 -3.41 17.18
N TYR A 101 -18.83 -3.05 17.30
CA TYR A 101 -18.06 -2.51 16.18
C TYR A 101 -17.06 -3.55 15.71
N THR A 102 -16.98 -3.70 14.38
CA THR A 102 -16.02 -4.59 13.74
C THR A 102 -15.14 -3.78 12.81
N SER A 103 -13.88 -4.19 12.74
CA SER A 103 -12.77 -3.57 12.03
C SER A 103 -12.22 -4.53 10.97
N ALA A 104 -11.28 -4.08 10.15
CA ALA A 104 -10.65 -4.89 9.12
C ALA A 104 -9.13 -4.76 9.18
N ALA A 105 -8.41 -5.86 8.98
CA ALA A 105 -6.96 -5.86 8.90
C ALA A 105 -6.47 -6.97 7.96
N ILE A 106 -5.44 -6.64 7.19
CA ILE A 106 -4.74 -7.53 6.28
C ILE A 106 -3.24 -7.35 6.48
N GLY A 107 -2.47 -8.42 6.29
CA GLY A 107 -1.02 -8.34 6.28
C GLY A 107 -0.39 -9.32 5.32
N THR A 108 0.90 -9.16 5.08
CA THR A 108 1.70 -10.16 4.36
C THR A 108 1.76 -11.45 5.18
N ARG A 109 1.72 -12.61 4.52
CA ARG A 109 2.10 -13.89 5.12
C ARG A 109 3.59 -13.99 5.35
N ARG A 110 4.37 -13.40 4.45
CA ARG A 110 5.81 -13.19 4.63
C ARG A 110 6.06 -12.42 5.92
N SER A 111 6.98 -12.94 6.72
CA SER A 111 7.48 -12.34 7.96
C SER A 111 8.99 -12.12 7.93
N ASP A 112 9.60 -12.27 6.76
CA ASP A 112 11.03 -12.15 6.46
C ASP A 112 11.40 -10.78 5.87
N ILE A 113 10.45 -9.84 5.83
CA ILE A 113 10.62 -8.50 5.25
C ILE A 113 11.52 -7.67 6.17
N LEU A 114 12.64 -7.17 5.66
CA LEU A 114 13.63 -6.42 6.41
C LEU A 114 14.30 -5.34 5.55
N TYR A 115 14.16 -4.08 5.97
CA TYR A 115 14.63 -2.89 5.24
C TYR A 115 14.07 -2.76 3.83
N GLY A 116 13.82 -1.54 3.41
CA GLY A 116 13.17 -1.30 2.14
C GLY A 116 12.47 0.04 2.07
N THR A 117 11.76 0.21 0.97
CA THR A 117 10.89 1.34 0.73
C THR A 117 9.47 0.84 0.53
N PHE A 118 8.56 1.29 1.39
CA PHE A 118 7.23 0.72 1.57
C PHE A 118 6.19 1.79 1.28
N ARG A 119 5.33 1.58 0.27
CA ARG A 119 4.34 2.55 -0.20
C ARG A 119 2.94 1.95 -0.21
N ALA A 120 2.02 2.58 0.51
CA ALA A 120 0.60 2.31 0.41
C ALA A 120 -0.09 3.51 -0.25
N ARG A 121 -0.90 3.25 -1.28
CA ARG A 121 -1.69 4.29 -1.93
C ARG A 121 -3.15 4.19 -1.49
N MET A 122 -3.57 5.08 -0.61
CA MET A 122 -4.79 4.98 0.17
C MET A 122 -5.69 6.21 0.02
N LYS A 123 -7.00 6.00 0.16
CA LYS A 123 -8.03 7.03 0.32
C LYS A 123 -8.77 6.77 1.63
N THR A 124 -8.70 7.72 2.55
CA THR A 124 -9.21 7.53 3.93
C THR A 124 -10.72 7.74 4.00
N SER A 125 -11.32 7.35 5.13
CA SER A 125 -12.75 7.52 5.34
C SER A 125 -13.11 8.97 5.71
N GLN A 126 -14.21 9.46 5.16
CA GLN A 126 -14.82 10.73 5.57
C GLN A 126 -15.64 10.61 6.86
N VAL A 127 -15.96 9.38 7.30
CA VAL A 127 -16.74 9.13 8.50
C VAL A 127 -15.81 9.24 9.71
N PRO A 128 -16.05 10.20 10.64
CA PRO A 128 -15.21 10.36 11.81
C PRO A 128 -15.34 9.15 12.75
N GLY A 129 -14.30 8.91 13.54
CA GLY A 129 -14.32 7.88 14.58
C GLY A 129 -13.48 6.63 14.30
N THR A 130 -12.57 6.69 13.33
CA THR A 130 -11.73 5.57 12.93
C THR A 130 -10.26 5.95 12.78
N VAL A 131 -9.41 4.93 12.80
CA VAL A 131 -7.98 5.01 12.53
C VAL A 131 -7.66 4.10 11.35
N ALA A 132 -7.00 4.65 10.34
CA ALA A 132 -6.40 3.89 9.25
C ALA A 132 -4.89 3.83 9.48
N ALA A 133 -4.32 2.62 9.52
CA ALA A 133 -2.89 2.42 9.74
C ALA A 133 -2.25 1.59 8.62
N PHE A 134 -1.07 2.03 8.18
CA PHE A 134 -0.13 1.29 7.34
C PHE A 134 1.18 1.16 8.10
N PHE A 135 1.61 -0.06 8.35
CA PHE A 135 2.67 -0.29 9.33
C PHE A 135 3.49 -1.55 9.06
N TYR A 136 4.73 -1.51 9.50
CA TYR A 136 5.56 -2.70 9.71
C TYR A 136 5.33 -3.21 11.13
N TYR A 137 5.23 -4.53 11.31
CA TYR A 137 5.06 -5.14 12.62
C TYR A 137 5.85 -6.44 12.77
N ARG A 138 6.52 -6.59 13.91
CA ARG A 138 7.00 -7.88 14.41
C ARG A 138 6.39 -8.21 15.76
N ASN A 139 6.39 -7.24 16.67
CA ASN A 139 5.86 -7.34 18.03
C ASN A 139 5.70 -5.93 18.63
N THR A 140 5.26 -5.84 19.88
CA THR A 140 4.96 -4.58 20.58
C THR A 140 6.15 -3.65 20.83
N THR A 141 7.38 -4.08 20.54
CA THR A 141 8.59 -3.26 20.68
C THR A 141 9.33 -3.08 19.36
N SER A 142 8.69 -3.43 18.24
CA SER A 142 9.30 -3.44 16.91
C SER A 142 8.21 -3.22 15.87
N GLU A 143 7.88 -1.95 15.67
CA GLU A 143 6.78 -1.49 14.81
C GLU A 143 7.09 -0.07 14.28
N ILE A 144 6.72 0.18 13.02
CA ILE A 144 6.81 1.48 12.34
C ILE A 144 5.41 1.79 11.83
N ASP A 145 4.86 2.92 12.24
CA ASP A 145 3.46 3.28 12.00
C ASP A 145 3.34 4.51 11.10
N ILE A 146 2.39 4.43 10.16
CA ILE A 146 1.74 5.60 9.57
C ILE A 146 0.25 5.49 9.85
N GLU A 147 -0.29 6.38 10.67
CA GLU A 147 -1.70 6.41 11.07
C GLU A 147 -2.38 7.71 10.64
N THR A 148 -3.66 7.62 10.29
CA THR A 148 -4.53 8.79 10.10
C THR A 148 -5.80 8.60 10.92
N LEU A 149 -6.32 9.70 11.47
CA LEU A 149 -7.53 9.69 12.29
C LEU A 149 -8.63 10.45 11.56
N SER A 150 -9.72 9.77 11.24
CA SER A 150 -10.81 10.37 10.44
C SER A 150 -11.52 11.52 11.15
N LYS A 151 -11.37 11.64 12.48
CA LYS A 151 -11.87 12.79 13.25
C LYS A 151 -11.13 14.11 12.95
N LEU A 152 -9.90 14.05 12.44
CA LEU A 152 -9.06 15.23 12.20
C LEU A 152 -9.09 15.59 10.72
N ARG A 153 -9.66 16.75 10.37
CA ARG A 153 -9.95 17.13 8.98
C ARG A 153 -9.50 18.53 8.60
N ASN A 154 -9.33 19.44 9.56
CA ASN A 154 -9.00 20.84 9.32
C ASN A 154 -7.81 21.32 10.17
N PRO A 155 -6.57 21.02 9.78
CA PRO A 155 -6.19 20.15 8.66
C PRO A 155 -6.23 18.67 9.04
N ALA A 156 -6.38 17.80 8.04
CA ALA A 156 -6.20 16.37 8.22
C ALA A 156 -4.77 16.06 8.71
N GLN A 157 -4.60 14.98 9.45
CA GLN A 157 -3.33 14.66 10.10
C GLN A 157 -2.86 13.25 9.75
N ALA A 158 -1.57 13.13 9.43
CA ALA A 158 -0.85 11.86 9.47
C ALA A 158 0.03 11.82 10.72
N TYR A 159 0.11 10.65 11.33
CA TYR A 159 0.91 10.37 12.51
C TYR A 159 1.95 9.34 12.11
N PHE A 160 3.21 9.65 12.40
CA PHE A 160 4.31 8.72 12.21
C PHE A 160 4.82 8.29 13.58
N ALA A 161 4.99 7.00 13.79
CA ALA A 161 5.54 6.51 15.05
C ALA A 161 6.51 5.35 14.84
N ILE A 162 7.43 5.19 15.79
CA ILE A 162 8.24 3.98 15.95
C ILE A 162 8.02 3.48 17.37
N GLN A 163 7.58 2.22 17.50
CA GLN A 163 7.36 1.62 18.81
C GLN A 163 8.64 0.97 19.35
N PRO A 164 8.88 1.04 20.67
CA PRO A 164 8.03 1.67 21.67
C PRO A 164 8.12 3.20 21.64
N GLN A 165 6.97 3.87 21.68
CA GLN A 165 6.89 5.32 21.75
C GLN A 165 7.52 5.85 23.05
N ILE A 166 8.35 6.88 22.92
CA ILE A 166 8.91 7.64 24.04
C ILE A 166 7.95 8.77 24.40
N TYR A 167 7.77 9.01 25.69
CA TYR A 167 6.96 10.11 26.21
C TYR A 167 7.84 11.12 26.94
N ASN A 168 7.49 12.40 26.80
CA ASN A 168 8.08 13.48 27.57
C ASN A 168 7.57 13.46 29.02
N PRO A 169 8.20 14.20 29.96
CA PRO A 169 7.76 14.25 31.37
C PRO A 169 6.31 14.71 31.56
N ASP A 170 5.75 15.46 30.62
CA ASP A 170 4.35 15.92 30.62
C ASP A 170 3.36 14.90 30.04
N GLY A 171 3.83 13.71 29.65
CA GLY A 171 3.02 12.65 29.06
C GLY A 171 2.73 12.82 27.56
N SER A 172 3.25 13.87 26.92
CA SER A 172 3.16 14.03 25.46
C SER A 172 4.10 13.07 24.72
N ALA A 173 3.74 12.69 23.50
CA ALA A 173 4.59 11.86 22.65
C ALA A 173 5.87 12.62 22.26
N SER A 174 7.03 12.00 22.48
CA SER A 174 8.33 12.60 22.17
C SER A 174 8.58 12.65 20.66
N PRO A 175 9.13 13.75 20.12
CA PRO A 175 9.47 13.88 18.71
C PRO A 175 10.59 12.93 18.24
N GLN A 176 11.21 12.18 19.16
CA GLN A 176 12.23 11.17 18.86
C GLN A 176 11.65 9.92 18.19
N THR A 177 10.41 9.57 18.51
CA THR A 177 9.74 8.33 18.06
C THR A 177 8.32 8.59 17.57
N HIS A 178 7.89 9.85 17.51
CA HIS A 178 6.54 10.22 17.11
C HIS A 178 6.53 11.58 16.40
N HIS A 179 5.72 11.73 15.36
CA HIS A 179 5.54 13.00 14.65
C HIS A 179 4.09 13.16 14.18
N LYS A 180 3.55 14.38 14.31
CA LYS A 180 2.25 14.76 13.74
C LYS A 180 2.49 15.65 12.54
N TYR A 181 1.92 15.29 11.40
CA TYR A 181 2.05 16.01 10.16
C TYR A 181 0.68 16.53 9.68
N PRO A 182 0.48 17.86 9.63
CA PRO A 182 -0.71 18.44 9.03
C PRO A 182 -0.64 18.31 7.50
N MET A 183 -1.60 17.60 6.91
CA MET A 183 -1.70 17.44 5.46
C MET A 183 -2.33 18.70 4.84
N SER A 184 -1.79 19.13 3.70
CA SER A 184 -2.29 20.27 2.92
C SER A 184 -3.40 19.90 1.94
N PHE A 185 -3.93 18.68 2.02
CA PHE A 185 -4.95 18.12 1.15
C PHE A 185 -6.01 17.36 1.96
N ASP A 186 -7.15 17.08 1.33
CA ASP A 186 -8.17 16.23 1.90
C ASP A 186 -7.96 14.75 1.47
N PRO A 187 -7.52 13.86 2.39
CA PRO A 187 -7.21 12.46 2.07
C PRO A 187 -8.44 11.59 1.74
N THR A 188 -9.67 12.13 1.80
CA THR A 188 -10.89 11.37 1.46
C THR A 188 -11.34 11.56 0.02
N GLN A 189 -10.82 12.59 -0.66
CA GLN A 189 -11.22 12.89 -2.04
C GLN A 189 -10.48 11.99 -3.03
N GLU A 190 -9.17 11.85 -2.84
CA GLU A 190 -8.27 11.20 -3.79
C GLU A 190 -7.35 10.18 -3.11
N TYR A 191 -6.69 9.37 -3.93
CA TYR A 191 -5.68 8.44 -3.45
C TYR A 191 -4.32 9.12 -3.30
N HIS A 192 -3.82 9.12 -2.07
CA HIS A 192 -2.51 9.66 -1.70
C HIS A 192 -1.51 8.55 -1.36
N GLU A 193 -0.23 8.80 -1.59
CA GLU A 193 0.84 7.88 -1.21
C GLU A 193 1.28 8.15 0.23
N TYR A 194 1.33 7.09 1.02
CA TYR A 194 1.90 7.05 2.36
C TYR A 194 3.10 6.11 2.33
N ARG A 195 4.26 6.62 2.70
CA ARG A 195 5.51 5.88 2.54
C ARG A 195 6.43 6.00 3.73
N PHE A 196 7.10 4.90 4.04
CA PHE A 196 8.32 4.93 4.84
C PHE A 196 9.46 4.19 4.14
N ASP A 197 10.65 4.76 4.22
CA ASP A 197 11.90 4.09 3.88
C ASP A 197 12.55 3.65 5.19
N TRP A 198 12.89 2.38 5.30
CA TRP A 198 13.46 1.77 6.48
C TRP A 198 14.82 1.16 6.13
N MET A 199 15.86 1.66 6.81
CA MET A 199 17.25 1.23 6.68
C MET A 199 17.81 0.96 8.09
N PRO A 200 18.99 0.31 8.22
CA PRO A 200 19.65 0.18 9.51
C PRO A 200 19.77 1.54 10.23
N GLY A 201 19.16 1.65 11.42
CA GLY A 201 19.23 2.84 12.27
C GLY A 201 18.44 4.07 11.79
N LEU A 202 17.64 3.96 10.72
CA LEU A 202 16.92 5.11 10.16
C LEU A 202 15.58 4.72 9.54
N VAL A 203 14.54 5.47 9.86
CA VAL A 203 13.27 5.48 9.11
C VAL A 203 13.00 6.89 8.60
N LYS A 204 12.69 7.03 7.32
CA LYS A 204 12.24 8.29 6.70
C LYS A 204 10.80 8.15 6.26
N PHE A 205 9.96 9.12 6.57
CA PHE A 205 8.54 9.16 6.23
C PHE A 205 8.27 10.18 5.13
N TYR A 206 7.35 9.83 4.24
CA TYR A 206 6.96 10.62 3.09
C TYR A 206 5.44 10.57 2.89
N ILE A 207 4.91 11.66 2.34
CA ILE A 207 3.53 11.76 1.85
C ILE A 207 3.60 12.30 0.43
N ASP A 208 2.97 11.62 -0.53
CA ASP A 208 3.00 11.98 -1.96
C ASP A 208 4.42 12.23 -2.50
N GLY A 209 5.38 11.39 -2.10
CA GLY A 209 6.79 11.49 -2.47
C GLY A 209 7.55 12.64 -1.79
N LEU A 210 6.89 13.49 -1.01
CA LEU A 210 7.54 14.57 -0.27
C LEU A 210 8.08 14.06 1.06
N PHE A 211 9.37 14.28 1.30
CA PHE A 211 9.99 13.99 2.60
C PHE A 211 9.33 14.83 3.70
N VAL A 212 8.96 14.17 4.79
CA VAL A 212 8.35 14.84 5.95
C VAL A 212 9.27 14.80 7.16
N ARG A 213 9.72 13.61 7.55
CA ARG A 213 10.48 13.43 8.80
C ARG A 213 11.31 12.16 8.78
N ASP A 214 12.44 12.20 9.46
CA ASP A 214 13.23 11.03 9.80
C ASP A 214 13.25 10.76 11.32
N MET A 215 13.48 9.49 11.67
CA MET A 215 13.61 9.02 13.05
C MET A 215 14.71 7.96 13.12
N MET A 216 15.54 8.05 14.16
CA MET A 216 16.71 7.19 14.38
C MET A 216 16.64 6.40 15.70
N ILE A 217 15.63 6.66 16.52
CA ILE A 217 15.47 6.02 17.84
C ILE A 217 14.48 4.88 17.75
N ASN A 218 14.80 3.76 18.38
CA ASN A 218 14.00 2.52 18.39
C ASN A 218 13.72 1.92 17.01
N VAL A 219 14.51 2.29 15.99
CA VAL A 219 14.36 1.75 14.64
C VAL A 219 14.42 0.22 14.69
N PRO A 220 13.41 -0.50 14.17
CA PRO A 220 13.45 -1.95 14.13
C PRO A 220 14.66 -2.48 13.36
N GLU A 221 15.25 -3.56 13.84
CA GLU A 221 16.42 -4.22 13.22
C GLU A 221 16.13 -5.65 12.78
N THR A 222 14.87 -6.08 12.85
CA THR A 222 14.50 -7.48 12.76
C THR A 222 13.40 -7.71 11.73
N PRO A 223 13.36 -8.85 11.05
CA PRO A 223 12.37 -9.09 10.01
C PRO A 223 10.96 -9.20 10.59
N GLY A 224 9.99 -8.79 9.80
CA GLY A 224 8.58 -8.80 10.18
C GLY A 224 7.66 -8.78 8.97
N ARG A 225 6.44 -8.29 9.18
CA ARG A 225 5.39 -8.24 8.16
C ARG A 225 4.94 -6.81 7.93
N ILE A 226 4.36 -6.58 6.76
CA ILE A 226 3.68 -5.33 6.45
C ILE A 226 2.18 -5.54 6.60
N MET A 227 1.50 -4.58 7.23
CA MET A 227 0.10 -4.66 7.59
C MET A 227 -0.63 -3.36 7.24
N ILE A 228 -1.90 -3.49 6.90
CA ILE A 228 -2.83 -2.38 6.76
C ILE A 228 -4.08 -2.73 7.56
N ASN A 229 -4.55 -1.80 8.38
CA ASN A 229 -5.80 -1.96 9.11
C ASN A 229 -6.65 -0.69 9.08
N HIS A 230 -7.94 -0.88 9.33
CA HIS A 230 -8.90 0.19 9.57
C HIS A 230 -9.74 -0.22 10.76
N TRP A 231 -9.70 0.57 11.84
CA TRP A 231 -10.26 0.20 13.12
C TRP A 231 -10.86 1.36 13.90
N THR A 232 -11.65 1.03 14.91
CA THR A 232 -12.10 1.96 15.94
C THR A 232 -11.96 1.31 17.31
N ASP A 233 -11.63 2.12 18.32
CA ASP A 233 -11.61 1.73 19.73
C ASP A 233 -12.53 2.64 20.57
N GLY A 234 -13.30 3.52 19.94
CA GLY A 234 -14.18 4.47 20.64
C GLY A 234 -13.47 5.49 21.53
N ASN A 235 -12.13 5.57 21.51
CA ASN A 235 -11.39 6.46 22.38
C ASN A 235 -11.58 7.92 21.93
N PRO A 236 -12.20 8.80 22.75
CA PRO A 236 -12.44 10.19 22.36
C PRO A 236 -11.14 10.97 22.09
N ASN A 237 -10.06 10.59 22.76
CA ASN A 237 -8.75 11.23 22.63
C ASN A 237 -7.92 10.68 21.46
N PHE A 238 -8.26 9.51 20.92
CA PHE A 238 -7.57 8.91 19.78
C PHE A 238 -8.50 8.73 18.59
N SER A 239 -9.10 7.56 18.34
CA SER A 239 -9.98 7.34 17.18
C SER A 239 -11.13 8.35 17.06
N GLY A 240 -11.60 8.90 18.18
CA GLY A 240 -12.68 9.88 18.26
C GLY A 240 -14.05 9.32 17.93
N GLY A 241 -14.19 8.00 18.00
CA GLY A 241 -15.39 7.28 17.60
C GLY A 241 -16.16 6.70 18.78
N PRO A 242 -16.95 5.64 18.54
CA PRO A 242 -17.05 4.88 17.29
C PRO A 242 -17.74 5.65 16.15
N PRO A 243 -17.59 5.22 14.87
CA PRO A 243 -18.27 5.87 13.75
C PRO A 243 -19.79 5.61 13.78
N GLU A 244 -20.59 6.61 13.38
CA GLU A 244 -22.06 6.51 13.32
C GLU A 244 -22.56 5.70 12.11
N GLU A 245 -21.74 5.57 11.07
CA GLU A 245 -22.04 4.86 9.83
C GLU A 245 -20.86 3.96 9.41
N ASP A 246 -21.07 3.12 8.38
CA ASP A 246 -20.00 2.33 7.77
C ASP A 246 -18.88 3.25 7.26
N ALA A 247 -17.66 3.00 7.71
CA ALA A 247 -16.48 3.76 7.33
C ALA A 247 -15.52 2.86 6.54
N ASP A 248 -15.18 3.23 5.31
CA ASP A 248 -14.23 2.50 4.47
C ASP A 248 -12.88 3.22 4.34
N LEU A 249 -11.79 2.46 4.50
CA LEU A 249 -10.47 2.80 3.99
C LEU A 249 -10.28 2.06 2.67
N ILE A 250 -9.94 2.78 1.59
CA ILE A 250 -9.70 2.16 0.29
C ILE A 250 -8.21 2.19 -0.05
N VAL A 251 -7.62 1.03 -0.34
CA VAL A 251 -6.23 0.87 -0.75
C VAL A 251 -6.20 0.47 -2.22
N SER A 252 -5.63 1.34 -3.07
CA SER A 252 -5.46 1.03 -4.49
C SER A 252 -4.21 0.19 -4.73
N HIS A 253 -3.12 0.49 -4.03
CA HIS A 253 -1.84 -0.20 -4.20
C HIS A 253 -1.11 -0.43 -2.89
N LEU A 254 -0.38 -1.55 -2.84
CA LEU A 254 0.67 -1.80 -1.88
C LEU A 254 1.92 -2.21 -2.65
N ASN A 255 2.87 -1.28 -2.76
CA ASN A 255 4.09 -1.47 -3.52
C ASN A 255 5.29 -1.34 -2.59
N MET A 256 6.12 -2.38 -2.54
CA MET A 256 7.23 -2.48 -1.61
C MET A 256 8.45 -3.01 -2.33
N PHE A 257 9.60 -2.40 -2.08
CA PHE A 257 10.89 -2.87 -2.57
C PHE A 257 11.79 -3.04 -1.37
N PHE A 258 12.23 -4.27 -1.11
CA PHE A 258 12.80 -4.62 0.19
C PHE A 258 13.87 -5.69 0.10
N ASN A 259 14.61 -5.87 1.19
CA ASN A 259 15.47 -7.03 1.38
C ASN A 259 14.79 -8.07 2.27
N SER A 260 15.10 -9.34 2.02
CA SER A 260 14.57 -10.45 2.79
C SER A 260 15.65 -10.96 3.74
N SER A 261 15.28 -11.25 4.99
CA SER A 261 16.18 -11.95 5.92
C SER A 261 16.49 -13.40 5.50
N GLU A 262 15.71 -13.98 4.59
CA GLU A 262 15.97 -15.31 4.03
C GLU A 262 16.99 -15.26 2.88
N GLN A 263 17.28 -14.05 2.38
CA GLN A 263 18.21 -13.82 1.29
C GLN A 263 19.54 -13.28 1.85
N VAL A 264 20.48 -14.18 2.07
CA VAL A 264 21.78 -13.86 2.70
C VAL A 264 22.68 -13.02 1.79
N GLU A 265 22.61 -13.24 0.48
CA GLU A 265 23.43 -12.52 -0.51
C GLU A 265 22.53 -11.85 -1.58
N PRO A 266 22.90 -10.69 -2.12
CA PRO A 266 22.26 -10.11 -3.30
C PRO A 266 22.21 -11.12 -4.47
N PRO A 267 21.07 -11.31 -5.16
CA PRO A 267 21.04 -12.10 -6.38
C PRO A 267 21.97 -11.50 -7.44
N SER A 268 22.71 -12.36 -8.12
CA SER A 268 23.51 -11.94 -9.27
C SER A 268 22.59 -11.55 -10.42
N CYS A 269 22.89 -10.42 -11.07
CA CYS A 269 22.37 -10.05 -12.38
C CYS A 269 22.60 -11.19 -13.38
N GLN A 270 21.54 -11.84 -13.88
CA GLN A 270 21.66 -12.90 -14.89
C GLN A 270 21.40 -12.38 -16.30
N LYS A 271 20.40 -11.50 -16.45
CA LYS A 271 19.88 -11.02 -17.74
C LYS A 271 19.94 -9.50 -17.85
N ALA A 272 19.60 -8.76 -16.79
CA ALA A 272 19.82 -7.32 -16.77
C ALA A 272 21.29 -6.98 -16.50
N LYS A 273 21.67 -5.74 -16.83
CA LYS A 273 22.98 -5.18 -16.51
C LYS A 273 22.94 -4.21 -15.33
N GLU A 274 21.76 -3.66 -15.05
CA GLU A 274 21.53 -2.60 -14.07
C GLU A 274 20.19 -2.87 -13.37
N PRO A 275 20.02 -2.44 -12.10
CA PRO A 275 18.75 -2.53 -11.40
C PRO A 275 17.66 -1.72 -12.11
N CYS A 276 16.42 -2.22 -12.04
CA CYS A 276 15.26 -1.48 -12.53
C CYS A 276 14.99 -0.28 -11.63
N LYS A 277 14.61 0.87 -12.22
CA LYS A 277 14.20 2.02 -11.41
C LYS A 277 12.83 1.76 -10.80
N VAL A 278 12.71 1.97 -9.49
CA VAL A 278 11.43 1.92 -8.77
C VAL A 278 10.41 2.84 -9.43
N GLN A 279 10.82 4.04 -9.83
CA GLN A 279 9.94 5.02 -10.48
C GLN A 279 9.32 4.51 -11.79
N ASP A 280 10.06 3.73 -12.59
CA ASP A 280 9.55 3.17 -13.84
C ASP A 280 8.49 2.09 -13.59
N ILE A 281 8.62 1.35 -12.49
CA ILE A 281 7.60 0.40 -12.04
C ILE A 281 6.36 1.12 -11.51
N MET A 282 6.57 2.13 -10.66
CA MET A 282 5.49 2.91 -10.05
C MET A 282 4.67 3.70 -11.07
N SER A 283 5.27 4.07 -12.21
CA SER A 283 4.61 4.75 -13.33
C SER A 283 3.96 3.79 -14.34
N ASN A 284 3.96 2.48 -14.09
CA ASN A 284 3.53 1.43 -15.03
C ASN A 284 4.31 1.41 -16.36
N ASN A 285 5.46 2.08 -16.45
CA ASN A 285 6.36 1.95 -17.59
C ASN A 285 6.98 0.54 -17.63
N LEU A 286 7.14 -0.09 -16.46
CA LEU A 286 7.62 -1.45 -16.28
C LEU A 286 6.64 -2.25 -15.41
N LEU A 287 6.27 -3.45 -15.83
CA LEU A 287 5.62 -4.42 -14.95
C LEU A 287 6.71 -5.37 -14.44
N PRO A 288 7.05 -5.35 -13.14
CA PRO A 288 8.07 -6.23 -12.62
C PRO A 288 7.62 -7.68 -12.80
N GLY A 289 8.46 -8.49 -13.44
CA GLY A 289 8.25 -9.93 -13.54
C GLY A 289 8.46 -10.59 -12.19
N THR A 290 7.49 -10.48 -11.27
CA THR A 290 7.47 -11.29 -10.05
C THR A 290 6.23 -12.17 -9.99
N ALA A 291 6.37 -13.30 -9.29
CA ALA A 291 5.45 -14.43 -9.22
C ALA A 291 4.02 -14.12 -8.68
N LEU A 292 3.63 -12.85 -8.55
CA LEU A 292 2.28 -12.43 -8.15
C LEU A 292 1.28 -12.43 -9.31
N SER A 293 1.69 -12.83 -10.53
CA SER A 293 0.80 -12.92 -11.70
C SER A 293 -0.20 -14.09 -11.67
N SER A 294 -0.20 -14.92 -10.63
CA SER A 294 -1.15 -16.05 -10.50
C SER A 294 -2.54 -15.63 -10.00
N ALA A 295 -2.73 -14.40 -9.51
CA ALA A 295 -4.05 -13.88 -9.21
C ALA A 295 -4.76 -13.40 -10.49
N SER A 296 -5.16 -14.35 -11.36
CA SER A 296 -6.17 -14.19 -12.42
C SER A 296 -6.19 -12.81 -13.10
N ILE A 297 -5.03 -12.33 -13.57
CA ILE A 297 -4.93 -11.07 -14.30
C ILE A 297 -5.74 -11.25 -15.58
N THR A 298 -6.88 -10.56 -15.67
CA THR A 298 -7.62 -10.49 -16.93
C THR A 298 -6.90 -9.47 -17.79
N SER A 299 -6.39 -9.89 -18.95
CA SER A 299 -5.75 -8.98 -19.90
C SER A 299 -6.78 -7.97 -20.40
N TYR A 300 -6.69 -6.73 -19.90
CA TYR A 300 -7.37 -5.58 -20.52
C TYR A 300 -6.65 -5.24 -21.83
N ASN A 301 -6.82 -6.09 -22.84
CA ASN A 301 -6.44 -5.77 -24.22
C ASN A 301 -7.36 -6.41 -25.26
N GLN A 302 -8.53 -6.94 -24.87
CA GLN A 302 -9.52 -7.45 -25.83
C GLN A 302 -10.78 -6.57 -26.00
N PHE A 303 -11.07 -5.62 -25.10
CA PHE A 303 -12.29 -4.82 -25.20
C PHE A 303 -12.21 -3.60 -26.13
N PHE A 304 -11.01 -3.12 -26.48
CA PHE A 304 -10.86 -2.04 -27.48
C PHE A 304 -10.84 -2.56 -28.93
N TYR A 305 -10.55 -3.85 -29.14
CA TYR A 305 -10.44 -4.43 -30.49
C TYR A 305 -11.77 -4.92 -31.07
N LEU A 306 -12.75 -5.25 -30.22
CA LEU A 306 -14.07 -5.71 -30.68
C LEU A 306 -15.03 -4.56 -31.04
N PHE A 307 -14.76 -3.33 -30.62
CA PHE A 307 -15.60 -2.17 -30.97
C PHE A 307 -15.23 -1.53 -32.31
N LEU A 308 -13.98 -1.68 -32.77
CA LEU A 308 -13.52 -1.13 -34.06
C LEU A 308 -13.77 -2.06 -35.26
N LEU A 309 -13.92 -3.37 -35.06
CA LEU A 309 -14.28 -4.31 -36.14
C LEU A 309 -15.78 -4.34 -36.46
N ALA A 310 -16.64 -3.82 -35.57
CA ALA A 310 -18.08 -3.72 -35.81
C ALA A 310 -18.50 -2.47 -36.59
N LEU A 311 -17.59 -1.50 -36.79
CA LEU A 311 -17.86 -0.24 -37.51
C LEU A 311 -17.38 -0.25 -38.97
N PHE A 312 -16.80 -1.35 -39.46
CA PHE A 312 -16.31 -1.48 -40.85
C PHE A 312 -16.96 -2.62 -41.65
N THR A 313 -18.07 -3.19 -41.16
CA THR A 313 -18.91 -4.13 -41.95
C THR A 313 -20.26 -3.54 -42.36
N GLN A 314 -20.43 -2.23 -42.20
CA GLN A 314 -21.50 -1.45 -42.82
C GLN A 314 -20.91 -0.21 -43.48
N PHE A 315 -20.18 -0.40 -44.59
CA PHE A 315 -20.12 0.46 -45.79
C PHE A 315 -19.26 -0.26 -46.84
#